data_AF-A0A3N6R021-F1
#
_entry.id   AF-A0A3N6R021-F1
#
_cell.length_a   1.000
_cell.length_b   1.000
_cell.length_c   1.000
_cell.angle_alpha   90.00
_cell.angle_beta   90.00
_cell.angle_gamma   90.00
#
_symmetry.space_group_name_H-M   'P 1'
#
loop_
_entity.id
_entity.type
_entity.pdbx_description
1 polymer ?
#
loop_
_entity_poly.entity_id
_entity_poly.type
_entity_poly.pdbx_seq_one_letter_code
_entity_poly.pdbx_strand_id
1 'polypeptide(L)'
;MKNLIKIIPWLVMAGFAWSLGFFYNVYYGGLIGRLRGMYYNKVALAAEVEGSKRLIIVGGSGAHYTVNSQLMGEELGIPVFNFGLDGNLGLNVIFPTILEQVRPGDVVLIIPEYLMLLDEDGLGDRSTYFGVAIGKPGLGGVPPKQFAQDTFGLGVPSLRQLTKSTIDIVKQVEVSGYYADPITDWGDPTKTWERKSKWWKLTVNKPVTPHSIARIKQFREELEAKEASLVISLPIIYASTDERTVKNVEKTAEELGKIAPLITDEKLNLWTDVNLFADTHYHLKPEAKVIRSKELVEQLQPIIQSTISNK
;
A
#
# COMPACT_ATOMS: atom_id res chain seq x y z
N MET A 1 -38.92 20.38 26.08
CA MET A 1 -39.05 21.10 24.78
C MET A 1 -38.30 22.43 24.71
N LYS A 2 -38.49 23.41 25.61
CA LYS A 2 -37.79 24.72 25.55
C LYS A 2 -36.25 24.64 25.54
N ASN A 3 -35.66 23.66 26.24
CA ASN A 3 -34.20 23.47 26.24
C ASN A 3 -33.68 22.79 24.97
N LEU A 4 -34.50 21.98 24.29
CA LEU A 4 -34.14 21.33 23.02
C LEU A 4 -34.01 22.38 21.91
N ILE A 5 -34.94 23.34 21.86
CA ILE A 5 -34.96 24.43 20.87
C ILE A 5 -33.72 25.34 21.00
N LYS A 6 -33.17 25.51 22.20
CA LYS A 6 -31.94 26.28 22.44
C LYS A 6 -30.67 25.58 21.94
N ILE A 7 -30.70 24.26 21.79
CA ILE A 7 -29.54 23.45 21.36
C ILE A 7 -29.49 23.29 19.83
N ILE A 8 -30.64 23.41 19.14
CA ILE A 8 -30.73 23.26 17.69
C ILE A 8 -29.72 24.15 16.92
N PRO A 9 -29.58 25.47 17.19
CA PRO A 9 -28.63 26.30 16.47
C PRO A 9 -27.18 25.82 16.63
N TRP A 10 -26.82 25.32 17.81
CA TRP A 10 -25.48 24.78 18.07
C TRP A 10 -25.23 23.47 17.33
N LEU A 11 -26.23 22.59 17.23
CA LEU A 11 -26.13 21.37 16.42
C LEU A 11 -26.01 21.69 14.93
N VAL A 12 -26.74 22.69 14.43
CA VAL A 12 -26.63 23.14 13.03
C VAL A 12 -25.24 23.71 12.75
N MET A 13 -24.71 24.59 13.61
CA MET A 13 -23.36 25.13 13.47
C MET A 13 -22.29 24.03 13.54
N ALA A 14 -22.43 23.07 14.46
CA ALA A 14 -21.52 21.93 14.57
C ALA A 14 -21.56 21.06 13.30
N GLY A 15 -22.74 20.77 12.77
CA GLY A 15 -22.89 20.03 11.51
C GLY A 15 -22.28 20.75 10.30
N PHE A 16 -22.45 22.08 10.23
CA PHE A 16 -21.83 22.90 9.18
C PHE A 16 -20.29 22.90 9.27
N ALA A 17 -19.74 23.11 10.47
CA ALA A 17 -18.30 23.08 10.70
C ALA A 17 -17.70 21.70 10.38
N TRP A 18 -18.36 20.63 10.80
CA TRP A 18 -17.98 19.25 10.47
C TRP A 18 -18.00 19.02 8.95
N SER A 19 -19.04 19.50 8.26
CA SER A 19 -19.15 19.38 6.81
C SER A 19 -18.00 20.09 6.09
N LEU A 20 -17.65 21.31 6.50
CA LEU A 20 -16.49 22.02 5.94
C LEU A 20 -15.18 21.26 6.18
N GLY A 21 -14.98 20.72 7.39
CA GLY A 21 -13.83 19.87 7.71
C GLY A 21 -13.78 18.63 6.84
N PHE A 22 -14.93 17.98 6.62
CA PHE A 22 -15.05 16.79 5.77
C PHE A 22 -14.66 17.12 4.33
N PHE A 23 -15.23 18.19 3.75
CA PHE A 23 -14.92 18.61 2.39
C PHE A 23 -13.42 18.95 2.23
N TYR A 24 -12.83 19.62 3.20
CA TYR A 24 -11.40 19.92 3.18
C TYR A 24 -10.54 18.65 3.23
N ASN A 25 -10.86 17.74 4.16
CA ASN A 25 -10.08 16.53 4.40
C ASN A 25 -10.19 15.51 3.26
N VAL A 26 -11.36 15.42 2.61
CA VAL A 26 -11.65 14.43 1.56
C VAL A 26 -11.36 14.94 0.14
N TYR A 27 -11.61 16.22 -0.15
CA TYR A 27 -11.58 16.70 -1.55
C TYR A 27 -10.48 17.72 -1.86
N TYR A 28 -10.00 18.49 -0.88
CA TYR A 28 -9.11 19.62 -1.18
C TYR A 28 -7.65 19.36 -0.84
N GLY A 29 -7.31 19.20 0.45
CA GLY A 29 -5.90 19.32 0.85
C GLY A 29 -5.49 18.49 2.06
N GLY A 30 -6.43 17.80 2.71
CA GLY A 30 -6.11 16.86 3.76
C GLY A 30 -5.29 15.68 3.24
N LEU A 31 -4.57 15.03 4.17
CA LEU A 31 -3.82 13.81 3.92
C LEU A 31 -4.65 12.77 3.14
N ILE A 32 -5.92 12.60 3.53
CA ILE A 32 -6.87 11.67 2.90
C ILE A 32 -7.24 12.11 1.48
N GLY A 33 -7.49 13.40 1.24
CA GLY A 33 -7.79 13.91 -0.09
C GLY A 33 -6.63 13.74 -1.07
N ARG A 34 -5.39 13.84 -0.60
CA ARG A 34 -4.21 13.55 -1.45
C ARG A 34 -4.06 12.06 -1.72
N LEU A 35 -4.27 11.19 -0.72
CA LEU A 35 -4.29 9.74 -0.93
C LEU A 35 -5.39 9.32 -1.92
N ARG A 36 -6.56 9.96 -1.83
CA ARG A 36 -7.65 9.83 -2.80
C ARG A 36 -7.21 10.26 -4.21
N GLY A 37 -6.50 11.37 -4.33
CA GLY A 37 -5.92 11.84 -5.60
C GLY A 37 -4.95 10.83 -6.20
N MET A 38 -3.99 10.34 -5.42
CA MET A 38 -3.07 9.27 -5.81
C MET A 38 -3.83 8.03 -6.32
N TYR A 39 -4.87 7.60 -5.59
CA TYR A 39 -5.70 6.46 -6.00
C TYR A 39 -6.34 6.67 -7.38
N TYR A 40 -7.02 7.80 -7.60
CA TYR A 40 -7.69 8.05 -8.89
C TYR A 40 -6.70 8.22 -10.04
N ASN A 41 -5.53 8.81 -9.81
CA ASN A 41 -4.47 8.87 -10.82
C ASN A 41 -4.01 7.47 -11.22
N LYS A 42 -3.82 6.56 -10.25
CA LYS A 42 -3.43 5.17 -10.50
C LYS A 42 -4.56 4.36 -11.16
N VAL A 43 -5.82 4.62 -10.82
CA VAL A 43 -6.99 4.04 -11.51
C VAL A 43 -7.05 4.48 -12.98
N ALA A 44 -6.85 5.77 -13.25
CA ALA A 44 -6.82 6.28 -14.63
C ALA A 44 -5.71 5.61 -15.44
N LEU A 45 -4.50 5.51 -14.87
CA LEU A 45 -3.40 4.77 -15.46
C LEU A 45 -3.76 3.29 -15.73
N ALA A 46 -4.31 2.59 -14.74
CA ALA A 46 -4.69 1.19 -14.90
C ALA A 46 -5.76 0.95 -15.98
N ALA A 47 -6.59 1.97 -16.26
CA ALA A 47 -7.55 1.95 -17.35
C ALA A 47 -6.87 2.09 -18.72
N GLU A 48 -5.86 2.97 -18.82
CA GLU A 48 -5.11 3.30 -20.05
C GLU A 48 -4.09 2.23 -20.45
N VAL A 49 -3.51 1.49 -19.50
CA VAL A 49 -2.54 0.42 -19.83
C VAL A 49 -3.26 -0.73 -20.54
N GLU A 50 -3.00 -0.86 -21.83
CA GLU A 50 -3.47 -1.95 -22.70
C GLU A 50 -2.57 -3.19 -22.60
N GLY A 51 -3.04 -4.31 -23.13
CA GLY A 51 -2.32 -5.60 -23.15
C GLY A 51 -3.19 -6.74 -22.64
N SER A 52 -3.08 -7.92 -23.28
CA SER A 52 -3.76 -9.15 -22.85
C SER A 52 -3.14 -9.80 -21.62
N LYS A 53 -1.92 -9.36 -21.25
CA LYS A 53 -1.20 -9.76 -20.05
C LYS A 53 -0.43 -8.55 -19.56
N ARG A 54 -0.72 -8.10 -18.35
CA ARG A 54 -0.05 -6.97 -17.69
C ARG A 54 0.50 -7.41 -16.34
N LEU A 55 1.56 -6.77 -15.88
CA LEU A 55 2.05 -6.92 -14.51
C LEU A 55 1.62 -5.70 -13.70
N ILE A 56 0.90 -5.95 -12.61
CA ILE A 56 0.44 -4.92 -11.69
C ILE A 56 1.23 -5.04 -10.38
N ILE A 57 1.97 -3.99 -10.02
CA ILE A 57 2.72 -3.95 -8.76
C ILE A 57 1.82 -3.36 -7.67
N VAL A 58 1.62 -4.07 -6.57
CA VAL A 58 0.65 -3.73 -5.53
C VAL A 58 1.30 -3.80 -4.15
N GLY A 59 0.96 -2.87 -3.27
CA GLY A 59 1.37 -2.92 -1.87
C GLY A 59 1.26 -1.55 -1.21
N GLY A 60 2.01 -1.37 -0.13
CA GLY A 60 2.16 -0.08 0.53
C GLY A 60 3.15 0.85 -0.19
N SER A 61 3.67 1.83 0.55
CA SER A 61 4.63 2.78 0.01
C SER A 61 5.96 2.10 -0.35
N GLY A 62 6.28 0.97 0.28
CA GLY A 62 7.36 0.09 -0.13
C GLY A 62 7.20 -0.36 -1.59
N ALA A 63 6.03 -0.83 -2.01
CA ALA A 63 5.77 -1.15 -3.42
C ALA A 63 5.85 0.11 -4.30
N HIS A 64 5.35 1.24 -3.80
CA HIS A 64 5.34 2.49 -4.54
C HIS A 64 6.76 3.04 -4.84
N TYR A 65 7.71 2.90 -3.90
CA TYR A 65 9.04 3.52 -3.98
C TYR A 65 10.22 2.54 -4.17
N THR A 66 10.00 1.26 -4.49
CA THR A 66 11.10 0.26 -4.62
C THR A 66 11.39 -0.20 -6.05
N VAL A 67 10.57 0.20 -7.03
CA VAL A 67 10.62 -0.36 -8.38
C VAL A 67 10.79 0.73 -9.45
N ASN A 68 11.22 0.29 -10.63
CA ASN A 68 11.21 0.99 -11.89
C ASN A 68 10.40 0.16 -12.88
N SER A 69 9.12 0.49 -12.98
CA SER A 69 8.12 -0.24 -13.78
C SER A 69 8.39 -0.14 -15.27
N GLN A 70 8.93 0.98 -15.75
CA GLN A 70 9.33 1.13 -17.15
C GLN A 70 10.40 0.10 -17.52
N LEU A 71 11.49 0.05 -16.74
CA LEU A 71 12.57 -0.92 -16.94
C LEU A 71 12.03 -2.36 -16.90
N MET A 72 11.21 -2.68 -15.89
CA MET A 72 10.62 -4.02 -15.78
C MET A 72 9.78 -4.37 -17.01
N GLY A 73 9.02 -3.42 -17.55
CA GLY A 73 8.20 -3.66 -18.75
C GLY A 73 9.02 -3.89 -20.00
N GLU A 74 10.10 -3.11 -20.17
CA GLU A 74 11.05 -3.27 -21.28
C GLU A 74 11.73 -4.65 -21.25
N GLU A 75 12.15 -5.12 -20.07
CA GLU A 75 12.86 -6.40 -19.94
C GLU A 75 11.93 -7.64 -19.90
N LEU A 76 10.69 -7.50 -19.43
CA LEU A 76 9.71 -8.59 -19.42
C LEU A 76 8.94 -8.72 -20.74
N GLY A 77 8.94 -7.69 -21.58
CA GLY A 77 8.18 -7.66 -22.83
C GLY A 77 6.66 -7.63 -22.63
N ILE A 78 6.19 -7.25 -21.43
CA ILE A 78 4.77 -7.03 -21.11
C ILE A 78 4.60 -5.67 -20.43
N PRO A 79 3.43 -5.02 -20.54
CA PRO A 79 3.13 -3.81 -19.79
C PRO A 79 3.25 -4.03 -18.28
N VAL A 80 4.01 -3.16 -17.61
CA VAL A 80 4.17 -3.16 -16.15
C VAL A 80 3.78 -1.78 -15.63
N PHE A 81 2.96 -1.74 -14.58
CA PHE A 81 2.63 -0.48 -13.91
C PHE A 81 2.51 -0.64 -12.41
N ASN A 82 2.81 0.45 -11.71
CA ASN A 82 2.85 0.53 -10.27
C ASN A 82 1.52 1.06 -9.72
N PHE A 83 0.83 0.21 -8.98
CA PHE A 83 -0.37 0.51 -8.21
C PHE A 83 -0.09 0.45 -6.69
N GLY A 84 1.16 0.62 -6.26
CA GLY A 84 1.51 0.82 -4.85
C GLY A 84 0.79 2.04 -4.28
N LEU A 85 0.19 1.87 -3.10
CA LEU A 85 -0.52 2.91 -2.36
C LEU A 85 0.17 3.10 -1.00
N ASP A 86 -0.61 3.25 0.07
CA ASP A 86 -0.12 3.43 1.42
C ASP A 86 -0.31 2.17 2.25
N GLY A 87 0.75 1.69 2.90
CA GLY A 87 0.68 0.51 3.76
C GLY A 87 -0.34 0.65 4.89
N ASN A 88 -0.60 1.86 5.38
CA ASN A 88 -1.58 2.12 6.46
C ASN A 88 -3.04 2.00 6.00
N LEU A 89 -3.29 1.56 4.76
CA LEU A 89 -4.59 1.06 4.35
C LEU A 89 -4.83 -0.39 4.81
N GLY A 90 -3.78 -1.19 4.99
CA GLY A 90 -3.90 -2.61 5.33
C GLY A 90 -4.37 -3.49 4.17
N LEU A 91 -4.22 -4.80 4.34
CA LEU A 91 -4.51 -5.79 3.29
C LEU A 91 -6.00 -5.87 2.96
N ASN A 92 -6.88 -5.68 3.95
CA ASN A 92 -8.32 -5.75 3.73
C ASN A 92 -8.82 -4.62 2.83
N VAL A 93 -8.09 -3.51 2.72
CA VAL A 93 -8.45 -2.37 1.87
C VAL A 93 -7.71 -2.38 0.55
N ILE A 94 -6.40 -2.64 0.55
CA ILE A 94 -5.59 -2.61 -0.69
C ILE A 94 -6.07 -3.67 -1.68
N PHE A 95 -6.33 -4.90 -1.24
CA PHE A 95 -6.73 -6.00 -2.12
C PHE A 95 -8.05 -5.78 -2.88
N PRO A 96 -9.18 -5.47 -2.24
CA PRO A 96 -10.40 -5.18 -2.99
C PRO A 96 -10.26 -3.92 -3.86
N THR A 97 -9.43 -2.96 -3.46
CA THR A 97 -9.15 -1.76 -4.26
C THR A 97 -8.50 -2.11 -5.60
N ILE A 98 -7.47 -2.96 -5.58
CA ILE A 98 -6.82 -3.36 -6.83
C ILE A 98 -7.65 -4.35 -7.63
N LEU A 99 -8.42 -5.23 -6.97
CA LEU A 99 -9.20 -6.27 -7.63
C LEU A 99 -10.15 -5.72 -8.71
N GLU A 100 -10.62 -4.49 -8.55
CA GLU A 100 -11.45 -3.79 -9.53
C GLU A 100 -10.72 -3.39 -10.82
N GLN A 101 -9.40 -3.27 -10.77
CA GLN A 101 -8.55 -2.91 -11.90
C GLN A 101 -7.97 -4.13 -12.65
N VAL A 102 -8.09 -5.32 -12.03
CA VAL A 102 -7.61 -6.59 -12.56
C VAL A 102 -8.51 -7.10 -13.68
N ARG A 103 -7.87 -7.49 -14.78
CA ARG A 103 -8.45 -8.07 -15.99
C ARG A 103 -7.95 -9.51 -16.18
N PRO A 104 -8.66 -10.34 -16.98
CA PRO A 104 -8.19 -11.65 -17.36
C PRO A 104 -6.78 -11.61 -17.97
N GLY A 105 -5.92 -12.51 -17.52
CA GLY A 105 -4.53 -12.63 -17.95
C GLY A 105 -3.53 -11.78 -17.16
N ASP A 106 -3.97 -10.88 -16.28
CA ASP A 106 -3.06 -10.09 -15.46
C ASP A 106 -2.24 -10.96 -14.48
N VAL A 107 -1.02 -10.50 -14.22
CA VAL A 107 -0.18 -10.97 -13.11
C VAL A 107 -0.17 -9.86 -12.07
N VAL A 108 -0.55 -10.17 -10.84
CA VAL A 108 -0.52 -9.23 -9.73
C VAL A 108 0.66 -9.58 -8.84
N LEU A 109 1.66 -8.69 -8.80
CA LEU A 109 2.80 -8.78 -7.89
C LEU A 109 2.49 -7.99 -6.62
N ILE A 110 2.26 -8.69 -5.52
CA ILE A 110 2.14 -8.02 -4.22
C ILE A 110 3.52 -7.90 -3.55
N ILE A 111 3.82 -6.70 -3.03
CA ILE A 111 5.00 -6.40 -2.21
C ILE A 111 4.50 -5.86 -0.86
N PRO A 112 3.97 -6.73 0.02
CA PRO A 112 3.34 -6.31 1.28
C PRO A 112 4.41 -5.92 2.31
N GLU A 113 4.27 -4.74 2.91
CA GLU A 113 5.16 -4.30 3.99
C GLU A 113 4.92 -5.11 5.28
N TYR A 114 5.93 -5.19 6.16
CA TYR A 114 5.77 -5.88 7.43
C TYR A 114 4.70 -5.24 8.32
N LEU A 115 4.47 -3.93 8.24
CA LEU A 115 3.37 -3.33 9.01
C LEU A 115 2.01 -3.91 8.61
N MET A 116 1.86 -4.38 7.38
CA MET A 116 0.64 -5.01 6.88
C MET A 116 0.61 -6.50 7.19
N LEU A 117 1.73 -7.20 7.01
CA LEU A 117 1.85 -8.64 7.26
C LEU A 117 1.72 -9.00 8.74
N LEU A 118 2.14 -8.08 9.62
CA LEU A 118 2.13 -8.27 11.07
C LEU A 118 0.85 -7.75 11.73
N ASP A 119 -0.09 -7.24 10.95
CA ASP A 119 -1.37 -6.74 11.43
C ASP A 119 -2.35 -7.89 11.71
N GLU A 120 -3.18 -7.74 12.74
CA GLU A 120 -4.05 -8.81 13.24
C GLU A 120 -5.49 -8.71 12.70
N ASP A 121 -5.88 -7.59 12.10
CA ASP A 121 -7.24 -7.38 11.58
C ASP A 121 -7.30 -6.93 10.10
N GLY A 122 -6.15 -6.65 9.50
CA GLY A 122 -5.96 -6.26 8.11
C GLY A 122 -6.34 -4.81 7.82
N LEU A 123 -6.55 -3.98 8.84
CA LEU A 123 -6.95 -2.57 8.73
C LEU A 123 -5.87 -1.67 9.32
N GLY A 124 -5.27 -0.82 8.48
CA GLY A 124 -4.42 0.25 8.98
C GLY A 124 -5.20 1.50 9.42
N ASP A 125 -4.50 2.47 10.00
CA ASP A 125 -5.06 3.72 10.54
C ASP A 125 -5.83 4.57 9.50
N ARG A 126 -5.61 4.34 8.20
CA ARG A 126 -6.24 5.12 7.11
C ARG A 126 -7.38 4.38 6.41
N SER A 127 -7.66 3.14 6.81
CA SER A 127 -8.61 2.24 6.16
C SER A 127 -10.00 2.86 5.96
N THR A 128 -10.64 3.25 7.06
CA THR A 128 -12.00 3.82 7.03
C THR A 128 -12.04 5.12 6.25
N TYR A 129 -11.09 6.00 6.54
CA TYR A 129 -10.99 7.33 5.95
C TYR A 129 -10.87 7.25 4.43
N PHE A 130 -10.02 6.36 3.93
CA PHE A 130 -9.84 6.11 2.51
C PHE A 130 -11.10 5.53 1.86
N GLY A 131 -11.70 4.49 2.46
CA GLY A 131 -12.93 3.89 1.94
C GLY A 131 -14.05 4.91 1.77
N VAL A 132 -14.28 5.77 2.78
CA VAL A 132 -15.25 6.87 2.69
C VAL A 132 -14.85 7.86 1.59
N ALA A 133 -13.58 8.26 1.53
CA ALA A 133 -13.09 9.25 0.58
C ALA A 133 -13.22 8.84 -0.90
N ILE A 134 -13.14 7.55 -1.21
CA ILE A 134 -13.32 7.01 -2.57
C ILE A 134 -14.76 6.58 -2.86
N GLY A 135 -15.71 6.89 -1.96
CA GLY A 135 -17.14 6.56 -2.13
C GLY A 135 -17.50 5.11 -1.86
N LYS A 136 -16.66 4.36 -1.13
CA LYS A 136 -16.86 2.95 -0.75
C LYS A 136 -16.86 2.79 0.78
N PRO A 137 -17.87 3.33 1.48
CA PRO A 137 -17.97 3.15 2.92
C PRO A 137 -18.04 1.65 3.26
N GLY A 138 -17.29 1.23 4.28
CA GLY A 138 -17.21 -0.17 4.69
C GLY A 138 -16.21 -1.04 3.91
N LEU A 139 -15.46 -0.47 2.97
CA LEU A 139 -14.35 -1.15 2.30
C LEU A 139 -13.40 -1.78 3.33
N GLY A 140 -13.05 -3.05 3.13
CA GLY A 140 -12.21 -3.82 4.03
C GLY A 140 -12.91 -4.39 5.27
N GLY A 141 -14.24 -4.25 5.37
CA GLY A 141 -15.00 -4.87 6.46
C GLY A 141 -14.80 -4.19 7.81
N VAL A 142 -14.62 -2.86 7.81
CA VAL A 142 -14.38 -2.07 9.03
C VAL A 142 -15.51 -2.31 10.05
N PRO A 143 -15.20 -2.63 11.32
CA PRO A 143 -16.20 -2.80 12.37
C PRO A 143 -17.09 -1.55 12.53
N PRO A 144 -18.42 -1.68 12.72
CA PRO A 144 -19.34 -0.53 12.73
C PRO A 144 -18.97 0.57 13.73
N LYS A 145 -18.45 0.19 14.91
CA LYS A 145 -17.99 1.16 15.92
C LYS A 145 -16.80 1.97 15.42
N GLN A 146 -15.79 1.31 14.85
CA GLN A 146 -14.62 1.98 14.27
C GLN A 146 -15.04 2.83 13.08
N PHE A 147 -15.92 2.31 12.22
CA PHE A 147 -16.45 3.05 11.09
C PHE A 147 -17.12 4.37 11.52
N ALA A 148 -17.97 4.33 12.54
CA ALA A 148 -18.64 5.52 13.07
C ALA A 148 -17.66 6.54 13.67
N GLN A 149 -16.66 6.06 14.43
CA GLN A 149 -15.65 6.90 15.07
C GLN A 149 -14.76 7.60 14.03
N ASP A 150 -14.22 6.84 13.08
CA ASP A 150 -13.35 7.36 12.03
C ASP A 150 -14.14 8.28 11.08
N THR A 151 -15.37 7.92 10.70
CA THR A 151 -16.20 8.79 9.86
C THR A 151 -16.45 10.14 10.55
N PHE A 152 -16.72 10.14 11.86
CA PHE A 152 -16.83 11.39 12.60
C PHE A 152 -15.51 12.19 12.58
N GLY A 153 -14.37 11.51 12.67
CA GLY A 153 -13.04 12.12 12.57
C GLY A 153 -12.77 12.86 11.25
N LEU A 154 -13.38 12.47 10.13
CA LEU A 154 -13.21 13.14 8.83
C LEU A 154 -13.63 14.61 8.84
N GLY A 155 -14.63 14.96 9.64
CA GLY A 155 -15.09 16.35 9.75
C GLY A 155 -14.32 17.19 10.78
N VAL A 156 -13.38 16.60 11.51
CA VAL A 156 -12.54 17.33 12.47
C VAL A 156 -11.38 17.99 11.71
N PRO A 157 -11.27 19.33 11.70
CA PRO A 157 -10.25 20.04 10.91
C PRO A 157 -8.81 19.74 11.33
N SER A 158 -8.58 19.24 12.55
CA SER A 158 -7.27 18.84 13.03
C SER A 158 -6.99 17.36 12.79
N LEU A 159 -6.02 17.07 11.92
CA LEU A 159 -5.52 15.71 11.60
C LEU A 159 -4.92 14.94 12.78
N ARG A 160 -4.86 15.52 13.99
CA ARG A 160 -4.32 14.88 15.21
C ARG A 160 -5.08 13.61 15.63
N GLN A 161 -6.33 13.44 15.21
CA GLN A 161 -7.13 12.24 15.51
C GLN A 161 -7.16 11.22 14.39
N LEU A 162 -6.59 11.53 13.22
CA LEU A 162 -6.59 10.66 12.04
C LEU A 162 -5.46 9.61 12.04
N THR A 163 -4.72 9.50 13.15
CA THR A 163 -3.65 8.52 13.36
C THR A 163 -3.74 8.00 14.80
N LYS A 164 -3.83 6.68 15.01
CA LYS A 164 -3.72 6.07 16.36
C LYS A 164 -2.30 6.22 16.94
N SER A 165 -1.36 6.64 16.11
CA SER A 165 0.00 7.02 16.49
C SER A 165 0.10 8.53 16.71
N THR A 166 0.78 8.93 17.79
CA THR A 166 1.28 10.29 18.05
C THR A 166 2.30 10.69 16.96
N ILE A 167 1.82 10.92 15.74
CA ILE A 167 2.65 11.38 14.63
C ILE A 167 2.70 12.90 14.69
N ASP A 168 3.90 13.45 14.91
CA ASP A 168 4.15 14.88 14.86
C ASP A 168 3.61 15.49 13.57
N ILE A 169 3.08 16.72 13.66
CA ILE A 169 2.53 17.48 12.52
C ILE A 169 3.50 17.52 11.32
N VAL A 170 4.82 17.54 11.59
CA VAL A 170 5.89 17.49 10.58
C VAL A 170 5.82 16.21 9.74
N LYS A 171 5.68 15.04 10.38
CA LYS A 171 5.56 13.75 9.70
C LYS A 171 4.24 13.65 8.91
N GLN A 172 3.17 14.32 9.37
CA GLN A 172 1.92 14.38 8.60
C GLN A 172 2.06 15.23 7.32
N VAL A 173 2.81 16.33 7.36
CA VAL A 173 3.12 17.15 6.18
C VAL A 173 3.99 16.39 5.19
N GLU A 174 4.98 15.63 5.67
CA GLU A 174 5.82 14.76 4.84
C GLU A 174 4.98 13.66 4.16
N VAL A 175 4.14 12.96 4.91
CA VAL A 175 3.24 11.92 4.36
C VAL A 175 2.24 12.48 3.36
N SER A 176 1.65 13.64 3.67
CA SER A 176 0.80 14.39 2.75
C SER A 176 1.56 14.79 1.48
N GLY A 177 2.85 15.09 1.60
CA GLY A 177 3.75 15.31 0.47
C GLY A 177 3.86 14.09 -0.45
N TYR A 178 4.08 12.89 0.12
CA TYR A 178 4.20 11.64 -0.65
C TYR A 178 3.03 11.40 -1.59
N TYR A 179 1.79 11.60 -1.11
CA TYR A 179 0.62 11.34 -1.94
C TYR A 179 0.40 12.34 -3.08
N ALA A 180 1.08 13.49 -3.02
CA ALA A 180 1.04 14.52 -4.05
C ALA A 180 2.25 14.46 -4.99
N ASP A 181 3.13 13.45 -4.85
CA ASP A 181 4.27 13.31 -5.73
C ASP A 181 3.81 13.05 -7.18
N PRO A 182 4.42 13.72 -8.17
CA PRO A 182 4.19 13.40 -9.57
C PRO A 182 4.67 11.96 -9.86
N ILE A 183 3.82 11.22 -10.56
CA ILE A 183 4.10 9.86 -11.02
C ILE A 183 4.45 9.84 -12.50
N THR A 184 5.23 8.84 -12.92
CA THR A 184 5.50 8.55 -14.33
C THR A 184 4.26 7.96 -15.02
N ASP A 185 4.33 7.78 -16.34
CA ASP A 185 3.30 7.09 -17.13
C ASP A 185 3.19 5.58 -16.79
N TRP A 186 4.02 5.07 -15.87
CA TRP A 186 4.00 3.71 -15.34
C TRP A 186 3.64 3.68 -13.85
N GLY A 187 3.27 4.83 -13.25
CA GLY A 187 2.76 4.92 -11.89
C GLY A 187 3.82 5.00 -10.79
N ASP A 188 5.10 5.09 -11.16
CA ASP A 188 6.22 5.23 -10.23
C ASP A 188 6.40 6.70 -9.81
N PRO A 189 6.76 6.99 -8.54
CA PRO A 189 7.02 8.35 -8.09
C PRO A 189 8.35 8.86 -8.67
N THR A 190 8.32 10.08 -9.21
CA THR A 190 9.52 10.73 -9.79
C THR A 190 10.38 11.43 -8.74
N LYS A 191 9.79 11.77 -7.58
CA LYS A 191 10.51 12.41 -6.48
C LYS A 191 11.20 11.39 -5.59
N THR A 192 12.43 11.71 -5.20
CA THR A 192 13.16 10.99 -4.15
C THR A 192 13.25 11.88 -2.92
N TRP A 193 12.87 11.32 -1.77
CA TRP A 193 12.91 12.00 -0.49
C TRP A 193 14.16 11.60 0.29
N GLU A 194 14.59 12.45 1.22
CA GLU A 194 15.78 12.18 2.01
C GLU A 194 15.47 12.16 3.50
N ARG A 195 16.00 11.15 4.18
CA ARG A 195 15.91 11.05 5.63
C ARG A 195 16.78 12.13 6.29
N LYS A 196 16.17 12.94 7.16
CA LYS A 196 16.92 13.89 8.02
C LYS A 196 17.30 13.30 9.38
N SER A 197 16.56 12.31 9.86
CA SER A 197 16.81 11.68 11.15
C SER A 197 17.83 10.55 11.05
N LYS A 198 18.44 10.18 12.19
CA LYS A 198 19.37 9.06 12.25
C LYS A 198 18.70 7.77 11.77
N TRP A 199 19.49 6.97 11.07
CA TRP A 199 19.10 5.63 10.66
C TRP A 199 19.30 4.63 11.80
N TRP A 200 18.43 3.63 11.84
CA TRP A 200 18.57 2.42 12.64
C TRP A 200 18.11 1.25 11.78
N LYS A 201 18.58 0.05 12.10
CA LYS A 201 18.17 -1.17 11.39
C LYS A 201 16.79 -1.62 11.90
N LEU A 202 15.85 -1.88 10.98
CA LEU A 202 14.53 -2.39 11.35
C LEU A 202 14.62 -3.83 11.87
N THR A 203 13.90 -4.17 12.93
CA THR A 203 13.79 -5.54 13.46
C THR A 203 12.40 -6.08 13.17
N VAL A 204 12.33 -7.28 12.59
CA VAL A 204 11.05 -7.99 12.37
C VAL A 204 10.79 -8.88 13.58
N ASN A 205 9.90 -8.43 14.45
CA ASN A 205 9.74 -8.99 15.79
C ASN A 205 8.82 -10.21 15.90
N LYS A 206 7.99 -10.43 14.88
CA LYS A 206 7.02 -11.51 14.72
C LYS A 206 6.99 -11.92 13.24
N PRO A 207 6.61 -13.17 12.91
CA PRO A 207 6.30 -13.53 11.53
C PRO A 207 4.92 -13.02 11.11
N VAL A 208 4.60 -13.17 9.83
CA VAL A 208 3.25 -12.93 9.28
C VAL A 208 2.13 -13.53 10.14
N THR A 209 1.03 -12.80 10.29
CA THR A 209 -0.10 -13.22 11.12
C THR A 209 -1.01 -14.23 10.40
N PRO A 210 -1.77 -15.06 11.15
CA PRO A 210 -2.80 -15.91 10.57
C PRO A 210 -3.83 -15.14 9.75
N HIS A 211 -4.19 -13.92 10.19
CA HIS A 211 -5.09 -13.04 9.45
C HIS A 211 -4.52 -12.67 8.08
N SER A 212 -3.26 -12.21 8.03
CA SER A 212 -2.60 -11.85 6.78
C SER A 212 -2.47 -13.03 5.83
N ILE A 213 -2.10 -14.22 6.33
CA ILE A 213 -2.08 -15.46 5.54
C ILE A 213 -3.46 -15.73 4.93
N ALA A 214 -4.51 -15.72 5.75
CA ALA A 214 -5.87 -15.98 5.30
C ALA A 214 -6.33 -14.96 4.26
N ARG A 215 -6.04 -13.67 4.47
CA ARG A 215 -6.43 -12.61 3.55
C ARG A 215 -5.68 -12.68 2.22
N ILE A 216 -4.38 -13.00 2.21
CA ILE A 216 -3.60 -13.19 0.98
C ILE A 216 -4.07 -14.42 0.22
N LYS A 217 -4.39 -15.52 0.94
CA LYS A 217 -4.98 -16.71 0.31
C LYS A 217 -6.32 -16.40 -0.35
N GLN A 218 -7.21 -15.69 0.36
CA GLN A 218 -8.48 -15.22 -0.23
C GLN A 218 -8.22 -14.34 -1.46
N PHE A 219 -7.23 -13.44 -1.41
CA PHE A 219 -6.92 -12.57 -2.54
C PHE A 219 -6.44 -13.37 -3.77
N ARG A 220 -5.66 -14.43 -3.57
CA ARG A 220 -5.30 -15.36 -4.64
C ARG A 220 -6.56 -15.96 -5.30
N GLU A 221 -7.50 -16.47 -4.50
CA GLU A 221 -8.76 -17.04 -4.99
C GLU A 221 -9.60 -16.01 -5.76
N GLU A 222 -9.65 -14.76 -5.26
CA GLU A 222 -10.32 -13.63 -5.91
C GLU A 222 -9.69 -13.27 -7.28
N LEU A 223 -8.35 -13.37 -7.40
CA LEU A 223 -7.64 -13.17 -8.67
C LEU A 223 -7.85 -14.33 -9.65
N GLU A 224 -7.79 -15.57 -9.17
CA GLU A 224 -8.03 -16.76 -9.99
C GLU A 224 -9.45 -16.75 -10.58
N ALA A 225 -10.46 -16.30 -9.81
CA ALA A 225 -11.82 -16.10 -10.28
C ALA A 225 -11.94 -15.04 -11.40
N LYS A 226 -10.94 -14.16 -11.54
CA LYS A 226 -10.82 -13.17 -12.62
C LYS A 226 -9.88 -13.61 -13.75
N GLU A 227 -9.45 -14.88 -13.75
CA GLU A 227 -8.44 -15.41 -14.67
C GLU A 227 -7.09 -14.68 -14.59
N ALA A 228 -6.77 -14.15 -13.42
CA ALA A 228 -5.50 -13.50 -13.11
C ALA A 228 -4.68 -14.35 -12.13
N SER A 229 -3.38 -14.05 -12.02
CA SER A 229 -2.45 -14.82 -11.18
C SER A 229 -1.79 -13.95 -10.11
N LEU A 230 -1.48 -14.56 -8.97
CA LEU A 230 -0.77 -13.91 -7.87
C LEU A 230 0.71 -14.29 -7.89
N VAL A 231 1.58 -13.30 -7.71
CA VAL A 231 2.98 -13.46 -7.33
C VAL A 231 3.23 -12.61 -6.08
N ILE A 232 4.04 -13.13 -5.16
CA ILE A 232 4.37 -12.44 -3.91
C ILE A 232 5.86 -12.11 -3.94
N SER A 233 6.25 -10.93 -3.49
CA SER A 233 7.64 -10.60 -3.18
C SER A 233 7.76 -10.17 -1.74
N LEU A 234 8.79 -10.65 -1.04
CA LEU A 234 9.13 -10.02 0.25
C LEU A 234 9.53 -8.56 0.00
N PRO A 235 9.12 -7.61 0.86
CA PRO A 235 9.56 -6.24 0.72
C PRO A 235 11.07 -6.16 0.98
N ILE A 236 11.79 -5.33 0.22
CA ILE A 236 13.13 -4.93 0.62
C ILE A 236 13.02 -4.02 1.83
N ILE A 237 13.85 -4.31 2.85
CA ILE A 237 13.95 -3.48 4.04
C ILE A 237 15.39 -3.22 4.46
N TYR A 238 15.66 -2.01 4.95
CA TYR A 238 16.87 -1.71 5.70
C TYR A 238 16.76 -2.31 7.10
N ALA A 239 17.36 -3.47 7.31
CA ALA A 239 17.03 -4.32 8.44
C ALA A 239 18.22 -4.85 9.22
N SER A 240 17.92 -5.29 10.44
CA SER A 240 18.81 -6.09 11.26
C SER A 240 18.87 -7.49 10.68
N THR A 241 20.04 -8.11 10.77
CA THR A 241 20.23 -9.52 10.42
C THR A 241 20.47 -10.35 11.68
N ASP A 242 19.92 -9.90 12.81
CA ASP A 242 19.91 -10.69 14.04
C ASP A 242 19.06 -11.95 13.89
N GLU A 243 19.34 -12.96 14.72
CA GLU A 243 18.68 -14.27 14.68
C GLU A 243 17.16 -14.16 14.75
N ARG A 244 16.64 -13.23 15.57
CA ARG A 244 15.20 -13.02 15.72
C ARG A 244 14.56 -12.52 14.42
N THR A 245 15.17 -11.52 13.79
CA THR A 245 14.68 -10.93 12.54
C THR A 245 14.72 -11.96 11.43
N VAL A 246 15.87 -12.63 11.24
CA VAL A 246 16.04 -13.67 10.22
C VAL A 246 15.00 -14.77 10.40
N LYS A 247 14.86 -15.34 11.60
CA LYS A 247 13.89 -16.41 11.89
C LYS A 247 12.44 -16.01 11.58
N ASN A 248 12.05 -14.78 11.91
CA ASN A 248 10.69 -14.32 11.65
C ASN A 248 10.42 -14.05 10.16
N VAL A 249 11.44 -13.56 9.45
CA VAL A 249 11.37 -13.32 8.01
C VAL A 249 11.36 -14.65 7.25
N GLU A 250 12.19 -15.62 7.64
CA GLU A 250 12.17 -16.98 7.11
C GLU A 250 10.81 -17.63 7.30
N LYS A 251 10.24 -17.52 8.49
CA LYS A 251 8.90 -18.07 8.75
C LYS A 251 7.83 -17.37 7.91
N THR A 252 7.97 -16.07 7.71
CA THR A 252 7.09 -15.31 6.81
C THR A 252 7.22 -15.78 5.36
N ALA A 253 8.45 -15.95 4.87
CA ALA A 253 8.72 -16.47 3.54
C ALA A 253 8.14 -17.88 3.34
N GLU A 254 8.33 -18.76 4.33
CA GLU A 254 7.81 -20.13 4.30
C GLU A 254 6.27 -20.14 4.18
N GLU A 255 5.56 -19.33 4.97
CA GLU A 255 4.10 -19.28 4.92
C GLU A 255 3.57 -18.63 3.63
N LEU A 256 4.20 -17.55 3.16
CA LEU A 256 3.80 -16.90 1.91
C LEU A 256 4.08 -17.76 0.68
N GLY A 257 5.20 -18.49 0.66
CA GLY A 257 5.56 -19.42 -0.41
C GLY A 257 4.62 -20.62 -0.55
N LYS A 258 3.84 -20.95 0.50
CA LYS A 258 2.75 -21.95 0.41
C LYS A 258 1.53 -21.41 -0.34
N ILE A 259 1.37 -20.09 -0.45
CA ILE A 259 0.21 -19.45 -1.05
C ILE A 259 0.41 -19.22 -2.54
N ALA A 260 1.55 -18.69 -2.97
CA ALA A 260 1.82 -18.35 -4.37
C ALA A 260 3.34 -18.31 -4.61
N PRO A 261 3.80 -18.26 -5.88
CA PRO A 261 5.22 -18.04 -6.19
C PRO A 261 5.78 -16.85 -5.41
N LEU A 262 6.87 -17.08 -4.68
CA LEU A 262 7.50 -16.09 -3.81
C LEU A 262 8.85 -15.64 -4.37
N ILE A 263 9.04 -14.33 -4.48
CA ILE A 263 10.28 -13.67 -4.90
C ILE A 263 11.04 -13.17 -3.68
N THR A 264 12.26 -13.67 -3.51
CA THR A 264 13.18 -13.31 -2.44
C THR A 264 14.63 -13.58 -2.87
N ASP A 265 15.58 -12.85 -2.29
CA ASP A 265 17.02 -13.14 -2.43
C ASP A 265 17.52 -14.07 -1.31
N GLU A 266 18.80 -14.46 -1.38
CA GLU A 266 19.48 -15.31 -0.39
C GLU A 266 19.60 -14.67 1.00
N LYS A 267 19.35 -13.37 1.11
CA LYS A 267 19.35 -12.57 2.34
C LYS A 267 17.93 -12.21 2.78
N LEU A 268 16.91 -12.84 2.19
CA LEU A 268 15.51 -12.61 2.48
C LEU A 268 15.04 -11.16 2.27
N ASN A 269 15.66 -10.47 1.31
CA ASN A 269 15.51 -9.05 1.01
C ASN A 269 15.84 -8.13 2.21
N LEU A 270 16.68 -8.61 3.14
CA LEU A 270 17.18 -7.84 4.28
C LEU A 270 18.48 -7.12 3.89
N TRP A 271 18.33 -5.89 3.41
CA TRP A 271 19.47 -5.07 3.00
C TRP A 271 20.08 -4.34 4.20
N THR A 272 21.41 -4.23 4.19
CA THR A 272 22.18 -3.66 5.31
C THR A 272 22.98 -2.42 4.95
N ASP A 273 23.04 -2.06 3.65
CA ASP A 273 23.62 -0.79 3.22
C ASP A 273 22.53 0.29 3.21
N VAL A 274 22.64 1.20 4.17
CA VAL A 274 21.72 2.33 4.32
C VAL A 274 21.78 3.31 3.14
N ASN A 275 22.89 3.33 2.38
CA ASN A 275 23.06 4.27 1.28
C ASN A 275 22.13 3.97 0.10
N LEU A 276 21.53 2.78 0.05
CA LEU A 276 20.56 2.38 -0.96
C LEU A 276 19.14 2.90 -0.64
N PHE A 277 18.91 3.38 0.58
CA PHE A 277 17.61 3.84 1.07
C PHE A 277 17.49 5.36 1.07
N ALA A 278 16.29 5.85 0.77
CA ALA A 278 16.00 7.25 0.55
C ALA A 278 15.63 7.96 1.87
N ASP A 279 14.48 7.61 2.45
CA ASP A 279 13.88 8.28 3.61
C ASP A 279 13.34 7.30 4.68
N THR A 280 12.71 6.22 4.24
CA THR A 280 12.18 5.15 5.10
C THR A 280 12.99 3.87 4.98
N HIS A 281 12.72 2.90 5.86
CA HIS A 281 13.31 1.57 5.79
C HIS A 281 12.88 0.77 4.56
N TYR A 282 11.97 1.27 3.72
CA TYR A 282 11.47 0.59 2.53
C TYR A 282 11.84 1.32 1.23
N HIS A 283 11.88 2.65 1.24
CA HIS A 283 11.99 3.44 0.01
C HIS A 283 13.44 3.45 -0.51
N LEU A 284 13.61 3.13 -1.78
CA LEU A 284 14.91 3.04 -2.43
C LEU A 284 15.28 4.33 -3.15
N LYS A 285 16.58 4.61 -3.21
CA LYS A 285 17.15 5.61 -4.11
C LYS A 285 17.06 5.14 -5.57
N PRO A 286 17.13 6.04 -6.57
CA PRO A 286 16.98 5.69 -7.98
C PRO A 286 17.89 4.53 -8.44
N GLU A 287 19.16 4.53 -8.05
CA GLU A 287 20.12 3.48 -8.36
C GLU A 287 19.73 2.12 -7.78
N ALA A 288 19.20 2.12 -6.55
CA ALA A 288 18.74 0.92 -5.87
C ALA A 288 17.42 0.39 -6.44
N LYS A 289 16.52 1.27 -6.91
CA LYS A 289 15.32 0.86 -7.65
C LYS A 289 15.67 0.09 -8.91
N VAL A 290 16.73 0.50 -9.64
CA VAL A 290 17.19 -0.22 -10.84
C VAL A 290 17.71 -1.61 -10.47
N ILE A 291 18.54 -1.71 -9.43
CA ILE A 291 19.05 -3.01 -8.94
C ILE A 291 17.89 -3.94 -8.60
N ARG A 292 16.96 -3.47 -7.76
CA ARG A 292 15.79 -4.25 -7.36
C ARG A 292 14.93 -4.66 -8.57
N SER A 293 14.71 -3.75 -9.49
CA SER A 293 13.85 -4.05 -10.66
C SER A 293 14.43 -5.16 -11.51
N LYS A 294 15.76 -5.21 -11.68
CA LYS A 294 16.43 -6.31 -12.40
C LYS A 294 16.30 -7.64 -11.66
N GLU A 295 16.50 -7.66 -10.33
CA GLU A 295 16.28 -8.87 -9.52
C GLU A 295 14.84 -9.40 -9.65
N LEU A 296 13.86 -8.48 -9.64
CA LEU A 296 12.45 -8.83 -9.83
C LEU A 296 12.22 -9.42 -11.22
N VAL A 297 12.76 -8.80 -12.27
CA VAL A 297 12.63 -9.29 -13.66
C VAL A 297 13.18 -10.71 -13.79
N GLU A 298 14.40 -10.96 -13.31
CA GLU A 298 15.05 -12.27 -13.39
C GLU A 298 14.21 -13.37 -12.75
N GLN A 299 13.60 -13.09 -11.59
CA GLN A 299 12.76 -14.06 -10.89
C GLN A 299 11.34 -14.16 -11.47
N LEU A 300 10.81 -13.08 -12.07
CA LEU A 300 9.49 -13.05 -12.69
C LEU A 300 9.45 -13.71 -14.06
N GLN A 301 10.50 -13.62 -14.86
CA GLN A 301 10.58 -14.21 -16.20
C GLN A 301 10.10 -15.67 -16.26
N PRO A 302 10.63 -16.61 -15.45
CA PRO A 302 10.17 -18.01 -15.50
C PRO A 302 8.70 -18.18 -15.07
N ILE A 303 8.21 -17.35 -14.15
CA ILE A 303 6.81 -17.38 -13.68
C ILE A 303 5.87 -16.90 -14.78
N ILE A 304 6.24 -15.80 -15.44
CA ILE A 304 5.47 -15.22 -16.54
C ILE A 304 5.46 -16.16 -17.75
N GLN A 305 6.59 -16.79 -18.08
CA GLN A 305 6.69 -17.72 -19.21
C GLN A 305 5.94 -19.03 -18.98
N SER A 306 6.00 -19.62 -17.78
CA SER A 306 5.25 -20.85 -17.46
C SER A 306 3.74 -20.67 -17.55
N THR A 307 3.25 -19.46 -17.30
CA THR A 307 1.84 -19.10 -17.48
C THR A 307 1.43 -19.02 -18.97
N ILE A 308 2.39 -18.87 -19.90
CA ILE A 308 2.13 -18.84 -21.36
C ILE A 308 2.02 -20.26 -21.92
N SER A 309 2.83 -21.21 -21.41
CA SER A 309 2.89 -22.58 -21.94
C SER A 309 1.75 -23.52 -21.50
N ASN A 310 0.92 -23.10 -20.54
CA ASN A 310 -0.22 -23.87 -20.03
C ASN A 310 -1.57 -23.45 -20.65
N LYS A 311 -1.57 -22.69 -21.74
CA LYS A 311 -2.71 -22.47 -22.64
C LYS A 311 -2.42 -23.10 -23.98
#